data_AF-A0A832RNY3-F1
#
_entry.id   AF-A0A832RNY3-F1
#
_cell.length_a   1.000
_cell.length_b   1.000
_cell.length_c   1.000
_cell.angle_alpha   90.00
_cell.angle_beta   90.00
_cell.angle_gamma   90.00
#
_symmetry.space_group_name_H-M   'P 1'
#
loop_
_entity.id
_entity.type
_entity.pdbx_description
1 polymer ?
#
loop_
_entity_poly.entity_id
_entity_poly.type
_entity_poly.pdbx_seq_one_letter_code
_entity_poly.pdbx_strand_id
1 'polypeptide(L)'
;ILQRLGANLQLSEKIKRDVVSLLSDAKKEPQFCGYNRATLVAAAVYLLTSENKTSIPQHKIAKEFGISDVSLRNCYFKLRVLRQKN
;
A
#
# COMPACT_ATOMS: atom_id res chain seq x y z
N ILE A 1 11.83 2.73 -4.32
CA ILE A 1 10.63 3.50 -3.89
C ILE A 1 10.31 3.24 -2.42
N LEU A 2 10.04 2.00 -2.00
CA LEU A 2 9.64 1.69 -0.62
C LEU A 2 10.68 2.10 0.45
N GLN A 3 11.99 1.97 0.20
CA GLN A 3 13.00 2.38 1.18
C GLN A 3 13.00 3.90 1.45
N ARG A 4 13.04 4.70 0.38
CA ARG A 4 13.00 6.17 0.48
C ARG A 4 11.69 6.66 1.12
N LEU A 5 10.55 6.18 0.63
CA LEU A 5 9.25 6.63 1.13
C LEU A 5 8.96 6.07 2.53
N GLY A 6 9.46 4.88 2.85
CA GLY A 6 9.38 4.32 4.18
C GLY A 6 10.15 5.14 5.21
N ALA A 7 11.29 5.74 4.85
CA ALA A 7 11.99 6.70 5.70
C ALA A 7 11.16 7.98 5.91
N ASN A 8 10.64 8.58 4.84
CA ASN A 8 9.78 9.78 4.91
C ASN A 8 8.52 9.58 5.77
N LEU A 9 7.93 8.38 5.67
CA LEU A 9 6.71 8.00 6.38
C LEU A 9 6.99 7.34 7.74
N GLN A 10 8.26 7.23 8.16
CA GLN A 10 8.69 6.60 9.41
C GLN A 10 8.12 5.17 9.60
N LEU A 11 8.07 4.40 8.51
CA LEU A 11 7.58 3.02 8.53
C LEU A 11 8.58 2.11 9.25
N SER A 12 8.08 1.29 10.17
CA SER A 12 8.88 0.25 10.80
C SER A 12 9.32 -0.81 9.78
N GLU A 13 10.44 -1.48 10.05
CA GLU A 13 10.92 -2.58 9.20
C GLU A 13 9.90 -3.72 9.10
N LYS A 14 9.06 -3.92 10.14
CA LYS A 14 7.95 -4.87 10.08
C LYS A 14 6.95 -4.48 8.99
N ILE A 15 6.48 -3.23 8.96
CA ILE A 15 5.53 -2.76 7.93
C ILE A 15 6.14 -2.88 6.54
N LYS A 16 7.44 -2.53 6.37
CA LYS A 16 8.11 -2.67 5.07
C LYS A 16 8.12 -4.12 4.57
N ARG A 17 8.39 -5.09 5.45
CA ARG A 17 8.33 -6.52 5.11
C ARG A 17 6.91 -6.97 4.74
N ASP A 18 5.92 -6.57 5.53
CA ASP A 18 4.53 -6.91 5.28
C ASP A 18 4.05 -6.32 3.94
N VAL A 19 4.49 -5.10 3.58
CA VAL A 19 4.21 -4.49 2.28
C VAL A 19 4.78 -5.35 1.16
N VAL A 20 6.03 -5.81 1.28
CA VAL A 20 6.67 -6.67 0.25
C VAL A 20 5.93 -8.00 0.09
N SER A 21 5.49 -8.61 1.20
CA SER A 21 4.69 -9.84 1.15
C SER A 21 3.36 -9.61 0.43
N LEU A 22 2.60 -8.59 0.85
CA LEU A 22 1.30 -8.29 0.27
C LEU A 22 1.38 -7.96 -1.23
N LEU A 23 2.43 -7.25 -1.65
CA LEU A 23 2.67 -6.96 -3.07
C LEU A 23 3.02 -8.23 -3.86
N SER A 24 3.65 -9.21 -3.23
CA SER A 24 3.97 -10.49 -3.86
C SER A 24 2.71 -11.33 -4.09
N ASP A 25 1.73 -11.25 -3.18
CA ASP A 25 0.43 -11.89 -3.36
C ASP A 25 -0.43 -11.16 -4.39
N ALA A 26 -0.46 -9.82 -4.33
CA ALA A 26 -1.19 -9.01 -5.30
C ALA A 26 -0.68 -9.21 -6.75
N LYS A 27 0.60 -9.54 -6.95
CA LYS A 27 1.15 -9.87 -8.27
C LYS A 27 0.61 -11.16 -8.88
N LYS A 28 0.11 -12.09 -8.08
CA LYS A 28 -0.46 -13.36 -8.54
C LYS A 28 -1.92 -13.20 -8.99
N GLU A 29 -2.52 -12.07 -8.65
CA GLU A 29 -3.95 -11.80 -8.80
C GLU A 29 -4.22 -10.93 -10.05
N PRO A 30 -4.94 -11.46 -11.07
CA PRO A 30 -5.16 -10.76 -12.35
C PRO A 30 -5.80 -9.37 -12.21
N GLN A 31 -6.61 -9.17 -11.18
CA GLN A 31 -7.30 -7.91 -10.89
C GLN A 31 -6.36 -6.72 -10.58
N PHE A 32 -5.05 -6.96 -10.41
CA PHE A 32 -4.05 -5.91 -10.19
C PHE A 32 -3.18 -5.59 -11.42
N CYS A 33 -3.32 -6.31 -12.55
CA CYS A 33 -2.50 -6.11 -13.77
C CYS A 33 -2.54 -4.68 -14.35
N GLY A 34 -3.56 -3.87 -14.05
CA GLY A 34 -3.69 -2.49 -14.52
C GLY A 34 -3.17 -1.42 -13.55
N TYR A 35 -2.75 -1.79 -12.33
CA TYR A 35 -2.28 -0.80 -11.36
C TYR A 35 -0.79 -0.54 -11.53
N ASN A 36 -0.42 0.74 -11.58
CA ASN A 36 0.99 1.11 -11.57
C ASN A 36 1.63 0.76 -10.21
N ARG A 37 2.96 0.60 -10.23
CA ARG A 37 3.75 0.21 -9.05
C ARG A 37 3.55 1.17 -7.88
N ALA A 38 3.43 2.47 -8.13
CA ALA A 38 3.27 3.49 -7.09
C ALA A 38 1.94 3.33 -6.34
N THR A 39 0.83 3.16 -7.08
CA THR A 39 -0.52 2.97 -6.54
C THR A 39 -0.60 1.71 -5.69
N LEU A 40 -0.04 0.59 -6.17
CA LEU A 40 0.00 -0.65 -5.41
C LEU A 40 0.77 -0.51 -4.10
N VAL A 41 1.96 0.09 -4.15
CA VAL A 41 2.79 0.28 -2.95
C VAL A 41 2.11 1.26 -1.97
N ALA A 42 1.55 2.37 -2.46
CA ALA A 42 0.85 3.35 -1.64
C ALA A 42 -0.36 2.73 -0.92
N ALA A 43 -1.17 1.96 -1.65
CA ALA A 43 -2.34 1.28 -1.09
C ALA A 43 -1.95 0.19 -0.08
N ALA A 44 -0.89 -0.57 -0.35
CA ALA A 44 -0.36 -1.56 0.59
C ALA A 44 0.17 -0.91 1.88
N VAL A 45 0.90 0.21 1.76
CA VAL A 45 1.36 0.99 2.92
C VAL A 45 0.17 1.51 3.72
N TYR A 46 -0.84 2.08 3.07
CA TYR A 46 -2.03 2.59 3.75
C TYR A 46 -2.78 1.49 4.50
N LEU A 47 -2.99 0.32 3.86
CA LEU A 47 -3.63 -0.83 4.49
C LEU A 47 -2.86 -1.28 5.75
N LEU A 48 -1.56 -1.51 5.64
CA LEU A 48 -0.77 -2.08 6.72
C LEU A 48 -0.52 -1.11 7.88
N THR A 49 -0.38 0.18 7.58
CA THR A 49 -0.30 1.23 8.62
C THR A 49 -1.63 1.38 9.36
N SER A 50 -2.77 1.26 8.66
CA SER A 50 -4.09 1.27 9.28
C SER A 50 -4.33 0.08 10.21
N GLU A 51 -3.81 -1.11 9.87
CA GLU A 51 -3.89 -2.32 10.71
C GLU A 51 -2.95 -2.27 11.92
N ASN A 52 -1.74 -1.71 11.78
CA ASN A 52 -0.71 -1.69 12.81
C ASN A 52 -0.83 -0.50 13.79
N LYS A 53 -2.01 0.12 13.93
CA LYS A 53 -2.26 1.31 14.78
C LYS A 53 -1.32 2.51 14.50
N THR A 54 -0.65 2.53 13.36
CA THR A 54 0.27 3.59 12.91
C THR A 54 -0.35 4.34 11.74
N SER A 55 -1.65 4.64 11.84
CA SER A 55 -2.46 5.14 10.74
C SER A 55 -1.87 6.42 10.17
N ILE A 56 -1.45 6.36 8.90
CA ILE A 56 -1.01 7.53 8.15
C ILE A 56 -2.18 7.97 7.27
N PRO A 57 -2.57 9.26 7.28
CA PRO A 57 -3.66 9.74 6.46
C PRO A 57 -3.46 9.43 4.97
N GLN A 58 -4.53 9.03 4.30
CA GLN A 58 -4.53 8.70 2.88
C GLN A 58 -3.90 9.80 2.02
N HIS A 59 -4.31 11.06 2.21
CA HIS A 59 -3.80 12.21 1.45
C HIS A 59 -2.29 12.40 1.59
N LYS A 60 -1.72 12.08 2.76
CA LYS A 60 -0.28 12.20 3.01
C LYS A 60 0.48 11.16 2.20
N ILE A 61 -0.01 9.91 2.19
CA ILE A 61 0.58 8.85 1.37
C ILE A 61 0.41 9.18 -0.12
N ALA A 62 -0.79 9.56 -0.57
CA ALA A 62 -1.04 9.88 -1.97
C ALA A 62 -0.10 10.99 -2.48
N LYS A 63 0.09 12.04 -1.68
CA LYS A 63 1.02 13.14 -1.96
C LYS A 63 2.47 12.67 -2.06
N GLU A 64 2.97 11.87 -1.11
CA GLU A 64 4.34 11.34 -1.13
C GLU A 64 4.61 10.43 -2.34
N PHE A 65 3.58 9.73 -2.83
CA PHE A 65 3.68 8.86 -3.99
C PHE A 65 3.34 9.55 -5.32
N GLY A 66 2.88 10.80 -5.29
CA GLY A 66 2.48 11.56 -6.47
C GLY A 66 1.28 10.96 -7.21
N ILE A 67 0.32 10.40 -6.48
CA ILE A 67 -0.90 9.79 -7.03
C ILE A 67 -2.16 10.48 -6.49
N SER A 68 -3.30 10.23 -7.14
CA SER A 68 -4.58 10.72 -6.62
C SER A 68 -5.07 9.90 -5.43
N ASP A 69 -5.79 10.55 -4.52
CA ASP A 69 -6.49 9.92 -3.41
C ASP A 69 -7.44 8.81 -3.89
N VAL A 70 -8.17 9.06 -4.97
CA VAL A 70 -9.14 8.10 -5.51
C VAL A 70 -8.43 6.84 -6.03
N SER A 71 -7.29 6.98 -6.72
CA SER A 71 -6.49 5.86 -7.18
C SER A 71 -5.99 4.99 -6.03
N LEU A 72 -5.50 5.63 -4.97
CA LEU A 72 -5.07 4.95 -3.74
C LEU A 72 -6.24 4.19 -3.12
N ARG A 73 -7.38 4.85 -2.91
CA ARG A 73 -8.56 4.28 -2.26
C ARG A 73 -9.13 3.08 -3.03
N ASN A 74 -9.24 3.19 -4.35
CA ASN A 74 -9.74 2.10 -5.19
C ASN A 74 -8.84 0.85 -5.12
N CYS A 75 -7.52 1.05 -5.11
CA CYS A 75 -6.56 -0.04 -4.97
C CYS A 75 -6.58 -0.63 -3.55
N TYR A 76 -6.69 0.22 -2.52
CA TYR A 76 -6.80 -0.18 -1.12
C TYR A 76 -7.97 -1.13 -0.89
N PHE A 77 -9.16 -0.83 -1.42
CA PHE A 77 -10.31 -1.71 -1.26
C PHE A 77 -10.06 -3.11 -1.87
N LYS A 78 -9.41 -3.19 -3.03
CA LYS A 78 -9.05 -4.47 -3.64
C LYS A 78 -8.03 -5.24 -2.81
N LEU A 79 -6.99 -4.57 -2.30
CA LEU A 79 -5.98 -5.19 -1.44
C LEU A 79 -6.59 -5.67 -0.10
N ARG A 80 -7.50 -4.90 0.49
CA ARG A 80 -8.20 -5.29 1.71
C ARG A 80 -9.08 -6.53 1.50
N VAL A 81 -9.71 -6.67 0.32
CA VAL A 81 -10.46 -7.89 -0.02
C VAL A 81 -9.52 -9.07 -0.20
N LEU A 82 -8.38 -8.89 -0.89
CA LEU A 82 -7.36 -9.93 -1.03
C LEU A 82 -6.87 -10.43 0.34
N ARG A 83 -6.59 -9.52 1.26
CA ARG A 83 -6.05 -9.85 2.59
C ARG A 83 -7.06 -10.54 3.53
N GLN A 84 -8.35 -10.47 3.26
CA GLN A 84 -9.38 -11.22 3.99
C GLN A 84 -9.59 -12.64 3.46
N LYS A 85 -9.07 -12.96 2.26
CA LYS A 85 -9.17 -14.29 1.64
C LYS A 85 -8.04 -15.23 2.06
N ASN A 86 -6.98 -14.69 2.66
CA ASN A 86 -5.81 -15.40 3.16
C ASN A 86 -5.76 -15.33 4.68
#